data_AF-A0A494T5L0-F1
#
_entry.id   AF-A0A494T5L0-F1
#
_cell.length_a   1.000
_cell.length_b   1.000
_cell.length_c   1.000
_cell.angle_alpha   90.00
_cell.angle_beta   90.00
_cell.angle_gamma   90.00
#
_symmetry.space_group_name_H-M   'P 1'
#
loop_
_entity.id
_entity.type
_entity.pdbx_description
1 polymer ?
#
loop_
_entity_poly.entity_id
_entity_poly.type
_entity_poly.pdbx_seq_one_letter_code
_entity_poly.pdbx_strand_id
1 'polypeptide(L)'
;MRTLFAMSVLLATCACQQKVSVPTSQDLIGNRQLLAVWQTKCDTGDYSQLGATEKTEMCSSTQDATTSVAQIESGKKESDFFKASTLRK
;
A
#
# COMPACT_ATOMS: atom_id res chain seq x y z
N MET A 1 39.12 -32.86 14.36
CA MET A 1 37.66 -32.83 14.64
C MET A 1 37.38 -31.44 15.23
N ARG A 2 37.03 -30.42 14.45
CA ARG A 2 35.72 -30.14 13.80
C ARG A 2 34.58 -30.23 14.81
N THR A 3 34.21 -29.13 15.49
CA THR A 3 32.87 -28.97 16.13
C THR A 3 32.60 -27.61 16.80
N LEU A 4 33.21 -26.47 16.40
CA LEU A 4 32.84 -25.17 17.01
C LEU A 4 32.49 -24.03 16.04
N PHE A 5 32.43 -24.28 14.74
CA PHE A 5 32.08 -23.24 13.75
C PHE A 5 30.68 -23.38 13.13
N ALA A 6 29.81 -24.24 13.68
CA ALA A 6 28.53 -24.60 13.07
C ALA A 6 27.31 -23.83 13.60
N MET A 7 27.49 -22.73 14.35
CA MET A 7 26.35 -22.01 14.97
C MET A 7 26.19 -20.55 14.52
N SER A 8 27.05 -20.03 13.64
CA SER A 8 26.99 -18.61 13.23
C SER A 8 26.28 -18.36 11.90
N VAL A 9 25.82 -19.40 11.20
CA VAL A 9 25.30 -19.26 9.81
C VAL A 9 23.78 -19.03 9.74
N LEU A 10 23.03 -19.16 10.85
CA LEU A 10 21.57 -19.02 10.83
C LEU A 10 21.03 -17.57 10.91
N LEU A 11 21.90 -16.54 10.98
CA LEU A 11 21.45 -15.14 11.06
C LEU A 11 21.44 -14.40 9.71
N ALA A 12 21.68 -15.10 8.60
CA ALA A 12 21.82 -14.48 7.27
C ALA A 12 20.54 -14.48 6.41
N THR A 13 19.34 -14.58 7.00
CA THR A 13 18.08 -14.52 6.24
C THR A 13 17.07 -13.55 6.83
N CYS A 14 17.46 -12.29 7.04
CA CYS A 14 16.49 -11.19 7.22
C CYS A 14 16.99 -9.84 6.67
N ALA A 15 17.90 -9.86 5.67
CA ALA A 15 18.31 -8.65 4.96
C ALA A 15 17.97 -8.76 3.46
N CYS A 16 16.75 -9.18 3.15
CA CYS A 16 16.12 -8.68 1.94
C CYS A 16 15.66 -7.24 2.25
N GLN A 17 16.62 -6.31 2.25
CA GLN A 17 16.36 -4.88 2.00
C GLN A 17 15.89 -4.80 0.54
N GLN A 18 14.69 -5.32 0.28
CA GLN A 18 14.00 -5.10 -0.98
C GLN A 18 13.72 -3.62 -0.98
N LYS A 19 14.52 -2.87 -1.74
CA LYS A 19 14.23 -1.49 -2.11
C LYS A 19 12.85 -1.50 -2.75
N VAL A 20 11.82 -1.28 -1.94
CA VAL A 20 10.45 -1.37 -2.41
C VAL A 20 10.27 -0.16 -3.31
N SER A 21 10.14 -0.40 -4.61
CA SER A 21 9.83 0.67 -5.55
C SER A 21 8.42 1.13 -5.23
N VAL A 22 8.30 2.27 -4.53
CA VAL A 22 7.01 2.89 -4.21
C VAL A 22 6.35 3.31 -5.53
N PRO A 23 5.18 2.76 -5.88
CA PRO A 23 4.44 3.18 -7.04
C PRO A 23 3.98 4.62 -6.87
N THR A 24 3.88 5.34 -7.98
CA THR A 24 3.34 6.70 -7.94
C THR A 24 1.86 6.67 -7.59
N SER A 25 1.34 7.78 -7.05
CA SER A 25 -0.09 7.88 -6.74
C SER A 25 -0.96 7.64 -7.98
N GLN A 26 -0.49 8.01 -9.17
CA GLN A 26 -1.19 7.79 -10.44
C GLN A 26 -1.30 6.29 -10.78
N ASP A 27 -0.24 5.52 -10.57
CA ASP A 27 -0.25 4.07 -10.79
C ASP A 27 -1.22 3.35 -9.83
N LEU A 28 -1.28 3.83 -8.59
CA LEU A 28 -2.17 3.29 -7.55
C LEU A 28 -3.64 3.65 -7.83
N ILE A 29 -3.93 4.86 -8.29
CA ILE A 29 -5.27 5.27 -8.72
C ILE A 29 -5.72 4.42 -9.92
N GLY A 30 -4.81 4.17 -10.87
CA GLY A 30 -5.08 3.33 -12.05
C GLY A 30 -5.26 1.84 -11.74
N ASN A 31 -4.68 1.35 -10.63
CA ASN A 31 -4.76 -0.06 -10.24
C ASN A 31 -5.24 -0.24 -8.80
N ARG A 32 -6.55 -0.44 -8.66
CA ARG A 32 -7.24 -0.63 -7.36
C ARG A 32 -6.77 -1.86 -6.58
N GLN A 33 -6.35 -2.93 -7.25
CA GLN A 33 -5.80 -4.11 -6.56
C GLN A 33 -4.44 -3.79 -5.96
N LEU A 34 -3.58 -3.09 -6.72
CA LEU A 34 -2.29 -2.63 -6.23
C LEU A 34 -2.48 -1.70 -5.02
N LEU A 35 -3.41 -0.75 -5.10
CA LEU A 35 -3.75 0.17 -4.02
C LEU A 35 -4.18 -0.57 -2.74
N ALA A 36 -5.06 -1.56 -2.84
CA ALA A 36 -5.50 -2.34 -1.68
C ALA A 36 -4.35 -3.12 -1.02
N VAL A 37 -3.44 -3.68 -1.82
CA VAL A 37 -2.25 -4.37 -1.29
C VAL A 37 -1.34 -3.40 -0.53
N TRP A 38 -1.07 -2.22 -1.11
CA TRP A 38 -0.23 -1.22 -0.48
C TRP A 38 -0.87 -0.61 0.77
N GLN A 39 -2.17 -0.35 0.73
CA GLN A 39 -2.93 0.13 1.88
C GLN A 39 -2.90 -0.90 3.01
N THR A 40 -3.11 -2.19 2.68
CA THR A 40 -2.99 -3.28 3.65
C THR A 40 -1.60 -3.28 4.29
N LYS A 41 -0.51 -3.17 3.52
CA LYS A 41 0.86 -3.15 4.09
C LYS A 41 1.11 -1.96 5.03
N CYS A 42 0.51 -0.80 4.73
CA CYS A 42 0.57 0.38 5.59
C CYS A 42 -0.23 0.20 6.89
N ASP A 43 -1.38 -0.48 6.81
CA ASP A 43 -2.31 -0.67 7.94
C ASP A 43 -1.98 -1.88 8.83
N THR A 44 -1.55 -3.01 8.27
CA THR A 44 -1.26 -4.26 9.00
C THR A 44 0.08 -4.24 9.73
N GLY A 45 0.88 -3.20 9.52
CA GLY A 45 2.17 -3.04 10.17
C GLY A 45 3.31 -3.83 9.54
N ASP A 46 3.17 -4.30 8.29
CA ASP A 46 4.30 -4.84 7.51
C ASP A 46 5.44 -3.82 7.41
N TYR A 47 5.09 -2.52 7.43
CA TYR A 47 6.03 -1.40 7.48
C TYR A 47 6.32 -0.86 8.89
N SER A 48 5.83 -1.48 9.96
CA SER A 48 6.12 -1.05 11.34
C SER A 48 7.58 -1.26 11.76
N GLN A 49 8.28 -2.13 11.03
CA GLN A 49 9.72 -2.40 11.16
C GLN A 49 10.59 -1.44 10.33
N LEU A 50 9.99 -0.62 9.46
CA LEU A 50 10.69 0.47 8.77
C LEU A 50 10.84 1.68 9.67
N GLY A 51 11.89 2.46 9.46
CA GLY A 51 12.04 3.76 10.11
C GLY A 51 10.85 4.67 9.78
N ALA A 52 10.45 5.54 10.70
CA ALA A 52 9.27 6.39 10.53
C ALA A 52 9.27 7.17 9.20
N THR A 53 10.41 7.73 8.81
CA THR A 53 10.59 8.44 7.53
C THR A 53 10.34 7.52 6.32
N GLU A 54 10.93 6.33 6.33
CA GLU A 54 10.80 5.37 5.24
C GLU A 54 9.36 4.83 5.14
N LYS A 55 8.70 4.59 6.29
CA LYS A 55 7.28 4.25 6.33
C LYS A 55 6.41 5.37 5.74
N THR A 56 6.67 6.62 6.11
CA THR A 56 5.93 7.77 5.58
C THR A 56 6.14 7.92 4.07
N GLU A 57 7.36 7.75 3.57
CA GLU A 57 7.65 7.77 2.13
C GLU A 57 6.88 6.67 1.39
N MET A 58 6.87 5.45 1.93
CA MET A 58 6.16 4.29 1.35
C MET A 58 4.63 4.43 1.36
N CYS A 59 4.07 5.08 2.37
CA CYS A 59 2.62 5.17 2.56
C CYS A 59 2.00 6.48 2.08
N SER A 60 2.78 7.54 1.87
CA SER A 60 2.28 8.86 1.43
C SER A 60 1.51 8.78 0.10
N SER A 61 2.13 8.21 -0.95
CA SER A 61 1.49 8.05 -2.26
C SER A 61 0.26 7.14 -2.22
N THR A 62 0.30 6.13 -1.35
CA THR A 62 -0.82 5.21 -1.11
C THR A 62 -1.99 5.93 -0.44
N GLN A 63 -1.73 6.80 0.53
CA GLN A 63 -2.75 7.59 1.22
C GLN A 63 -3.39 8.63 0.28
N ASP A 64 -2.57 9.30 -0.53
CA ASP A 64 -3.05 10.23 -1.56
C ASP A 64 -3.93 9.53 -2.60
N ALA A 65 -3.48 8.37 -3.09
CA ALA A 65 -4.24 7.57 -4.05
C ALA A 65 -5.55 7.06 -3.44
N THR A 66 -5.52 6.58 -2.19
CA THR A 66 -6.72 6.09 -1.48
C THR A 66 -7.75 7.20 -1.33
N THR A 67 -7.30 8.39 -0.93
CA THR A 67 -8.16 9.57 -0.78
C THR A 67 -8.76 10.00 -2.12
N SER A 68 -7.94 10.08 -3.17
CA SER A 68 -8.36 10.46 -4.52
C SER A 68 -9.43 9.50 -5.06
N VAL A 69 -9.20 8.20 -4.86
CA VAL A 69 -10.13 7.17 -5.30
C VAL A 69 -11.44 7.24 -4.52
N ALA A 70 -11.40 7.43 -3.19
CA ALA A 70 -12.61 7.58 -2.38
C ALA A 70 -13.46 8.79 -2.82
N GLN A 71 -12.81 9.91 -3.19
CA GLN A 71 -13.49 11.09 -3.74
C GLN A 71 -14.12 10.83 -5.11
N ILE A 72 -13.44 10.10 -5.99
CA ILE A 72 -14.00 9.72 -7.30
C ILE A 72 -15.23 8.83 -7.11
N GLU A 73 -15.17 7.87 -6.18
CA GLU A 73 -16.29 6.99 -5.89
C GLU A 73 -17.48 7.71 -5.29
N SER A 74 -17.26 8.65 -4.35
CA SER A 74 -18.34 9.44 -3.78
C SER A 74 -19.01 10.31 -4.84
N GLY A 75 -18.22 11.00 -5.68
CA GLY A 75 -18.76 11.81 -6.78
C GLY A 75 -19.53 10.98 -7.80
N LYS A 76 -19.04 9.77 -8.13
CA LYS A 76 -19.76 8.85 -9.00
C LYS A 76 -21.10 8.43 -8.38
N LYS A 77 -21.10 8.07 -7.09
CA LYS A 77 -22.31 7.66 -6.36
C LYS A 77 -23.36 8.77 -6.34
N GLU A 78 -22.96 10.03 -6.16
CA GLU A 78 -23.86 11.18 -6.24
C GLU A 78 -24.46 11.33 -7.65
N SER A 79 -23.63 11.21 -8.68
CA SER A 79 -24.09 11.29 -10.08
C SER A 79 -25.06 10.16 -10.44
N ASP A 80 -24.79 8.94 -9.97
CA ASP A 80 -25.62 7.76 -10.20
C ASP A 80 -26.96 7.90 -9.47
N PHE A 81 -26.95 8.43 -8.23
CA PHE A 81 -28.17 8.72 -7.48
C PHE A 81 -29.05 9.76 -8.19
N PHE A 82 -28.44 10.84 -8.69
CA PHE A 82 -29.17 11.87 -9.45
C PHE A 82 -29.76 11.30 -10.74
N LYS A 83 -28.98 10.51 -11.49
CA LYS A 83 -29.46 9.85 -12.72
C LYS A 83 -30.61 8.88 -12.43
N ALA A 84 -30.50 8.06 -11.38
CA ALA A 84 -31.57 7.15 -10.98
C ALA A 84 -32.85 7.88 -10.56
N SER A 85 -32.71 9.05 -9.92
CA SER A 85 -33.84 9.87 -9.47
C SER A 85 -34.53 10.61 -10.63
N THR A 86 -33.77 11.04 -11.63
CA THR A 86 -34.31 11.72 -12.83
C THR A 86 -34.96 10.75 -13.82
N LEU A 87 -34.53 9.49 -13.87
CA LEU A 87 -35.13 8.43 -14.70
C LEU A 87 -36.39 7.80 -14.11
N ARG A 88 -36.66 7.98 -12.80
CA ARG A 88 -37.87 7.45 -12.12
C ARG A 88 -39.12 8.32 -12.34
N LYS A 89 -39.12 9.19 -13.35
CA LYS A 89 -40.20 10.15 -13.61
C LYS A 89 -41.15 9.67 -14.68
#